data_AF-A0A2P5HF57-F1
#
_entry.id   AF-A0A2P5HF57-F1
#
_cell.length_a   1.000
_cell.length_b   1.000
_cell.length_c   1.000
_cell.angle_alpha   90.00
_cell.angle_beta   90.00
_cell.angle_gamma   90.00
#
_symmetry.space_group_name_H-M   'P 1'
#
loop_
_entity.id
_entity.type
_entity.pdbx_description
1 polymer ?
#
loop_
_entity_poly.entity_id
_entity_poly.type
_entity_poly.pdbx_seq_one_letter_code
_entity_poly.pdbx_strand_id
1 'polypeptide(L)'
;MPTNPAIEARAWTSSELDLQVTNLGYQGDGFYSASFNESGVAEVKFTPLSEVLTDEPEASVSAETLSARDSNLDKRATTCSGRFAVNQGDLDTANRQLRDNAVNMGASQGAWGHWGWVHIGDSTAYFCNYETNVLTAGLLSDMQAIVTSKCTPAGYGYDRRAHCCGANDLAVGRTFRGDEFCASGFRG
;
A
#
# COMPACT_ATOMS: atom_id res chain seq x y z
N MET A 1 -12.33 9.18 -36.10
CA MET A 1 -11.58 9.63 -34.91
C MET A 1 -10.34 8.76 -34.83
N PRO A 2 -9.12 9.31 -34.89
CA PRO A 2 -7.91 8.51 -34.75
C PRO A 2 -7.77 8.08 -33.29
N THR A 3 -7.73 6.77 -33.05
CA THR A 3 -7.41 6.15 -31.77
C THR A 3 -5.95 6.49 -31.42
N ASN A 4 -5.73 7.19 -30.31
CA ASN A 4 -4.40 7.53 -29.82
C ASN A 4 -3.69 6.26 -29.31
N PRO A 5 -2.65 5.74 -29.99
CA PRO A 5 -2.00 4.49 -29.63
C PRO A 5 -0.70 4.81 -28.89
N ALA A 6 -0.76 5.14 -27.59
CA ALA A 6 0.44 5.26 -26.75
C ALA A 6 0.17 5.29 -25.23
N ILE A 7 -0.97 4.79 -24.76
CA ILE A 7 -1.02 4.17 -23.42
C ILE A 7 -1.12 2.69 -23.72
N GLU A 8 -0.01 2.05 -24.07
CA GLU A 8 0.03 0.59 -23.97
C GLU A 8 -0.27 0.27 -22.51
N ALA A 9 -1.49 -0.18 -22.25
CA ALA A 9 -1.95 -0.64 -20.97
C ALA A 9 -1.01 -1.76 -20.55
N ARG A 10 0.00 -1.43 -19.75
CA ARG A 10 0.80 -2.44 -19.07
C ARG A 10 -0.18 -3.19 -18.19
N ALA A 11 -0.45 -4.43 -18.56
CA ALA A 11 -1.26 -5.33 -17.77
C ALA A 11 -0.32 -6.26 -17.01
N TRP A 12 -0.70 -6.62 -15.80
CA TRP A 12 -0.04 -7.65 -15.02
C TRP A 12 -1.03 -8.75 -14.71
N THR A 13 -0.52 -9.97 -14.60
CA THR A 13 -1.29 -11.13 -14.18
C THR A 13 -0.50 -11.92 -13.13
N SER A 14 -1.13 -12.21 -12.00
CA SER A 14 -0.64 -13.16 -11.00
C SER A 14 -1.14 -14.56 -11.32
N SER A 15 -0.22 -15.50 -11.47
CA SER A 15 -0.58 -16.92 -11.43
C SER A 15 -0.77 -17.45 -10.01
N GLU A 16 -0.26 -16.74 -8.99
CA GLU A 16 -0.40 -17.11 -7.58
C GLU A 16 -1.80 -16.81 -7.05
N LEU A 17 -2.38 -15.68 -7.46
CA LEU A 17 -3.65 -15.18 -6.95
C LEU A 17 -4.79 -15.24 -7.98
N ASP A 18 -4.50 -15.66 -9.22
CA ASP A 18 -5.43 -15.60 -10.36
C ASP A 18 -6.03 -14.18 -10.55
N LEU A 19 -5.19 -13.17 -10.33
CA LEU A 19 -5.55 -11.76 -10.44
C LEU A 19 -4.93 -11.14 -11.68
N GLN A 20 -5.64 -10.22 -12.32
CA GLN A 20 -5.18 -9.44 -13.45
C GLN A 20 -5.39 -7.96 -13.14
N VAL A 21 -4.38 -7.13 -13.36
CA VAL A 21 -4.52 -5.67 -13.25
C VAL A 21 -4.32 -5.05 -14.62
N THR A 22 -5.29 -4.24 -15.03
CA THR A 22 -5.21 -3.45 -16.27
C THR A 22 -4.83 -2.00 -15.94
N ASN A 23 -4.19 -1.30 -16.88
CA ASN A 23 -3.76 0.09 -16.70
C ASN A 23 -2.69 0.32 -15.61
N LEU A 24 -1.71 -0.58 -15.46
CA LEU A 24 -0.51 -0.35 -14.64
C LEU A 24 0.51 0.61 -15.27
N GLY A 25 0.15 1.31 -16.35
CA GLY A 25 1.03 2.30 -16.94
C GLY A 25 1.46 3.31 -15.86
N TYR A 26 2.76 3.59 -15.77
CA TYR A 26 3.25 4.64 -14.88
C TYR A 26 2.64 5.97 -15.32
N GLN A 27 1.81 6.55 -14.45
CA GLN A 27 1.11 7.82 -14.70
C GLN A 27 1.74 9.00 -13.96
N GLY A 28 2.77 8.74 -13.14
CA GLY A 28 3.46 9.76 -12.34
C GLY A 28 3.51 9.43 -10.85
N ASP A 29 4.01 10.39 -10.08
CA ASP A 29 3.89 10.41 -8.63
C ASP A 29 2.43 10.67 -8.25
N GLY A 30 1.94 9.93 -7.27
CA GLY A 30 0.55 9.98 -6.87
C GLY A 30 0.05 8.66 -6.31
N PHE A 31 -1.24 8.61 -6.06
CA PHE A 31 -1.92 7.47 -5.49
C PHE A 31 -2.59 6.63 -6.56
N TYR A 32 -2.45 5.32 -6.44
CA TYR A 32 -3.03 4.32 -7.30
C TYR A 32 -3.90 3.40 -6.44
N SER A 33 -5.09 3.08 -6.92
CA SER A 33 -6.00 2.13 -6.28
C SER A 33 -6.50 1.12 -7.30
N ALA A 34 -6.38 -0.16 -6.97
CA ALA A 34 -6.89 -1.27 -7.76
C ALA A 34 -8.04 -1.94 -6.99
N SER A 35 -9.13 -2.23 -7.70
CA SER A 35 -10.27 -2.98 -7.16
C SER A 35 -10.53 -4.19 -8.05
N PHE A 36 -10.32 -5.40 -7.53
CA PHE A 36 -10.55 -6.64 -8.29
C PHE A 36 -12.05 -7.00 -8.28
N ASN A 37 -12.56 -7.37 -9.46
CA ASN A 37 -13.90 -7.94 -9.58
C ASN A 37 -13.91 -9.45 -9.27
N GLU A 38 -15.09 -10.08 -9.33
CA GLU A 38 -15.28 -11.51 -9.10
C GLU A 38 -14.49 -12.41 -10.08
N SER A 39 -14.12 -11.90 -11.25
CA SER A 39 -13.29 -12.59 -12.24
C SER A 39 -11.79 -12.36 -12.03
N GLY A 40 -11.40 -11.74 -10.91
CA GLY A 40 -10.00 -11.44 -10.60
C GLY A 40 -9.40 -10.30 -11.42
N VAL A 41 -10.20 -9.54 -12.18
CA VAL A 41 -9.69 -8.43 -13.00
C VAL A 41 -9.88 -7.10 -12.26
N ALA A 42 -8.81 -6.35 -12.09
CA ALA A 42 -8.81 -5.00 -11.53
C ALA A 42 -8.67 -3.91 -12.59
N GLU A 43 -9.40 -2.85 -12.34
CA GLU A 43 -9.20 -1.53 -12.91
C GLU A 43 -8.40 -0.68 -11.91
N VAL A 44 -7.34 -0.04 -12.39
CA VAL A 44 -6.55 0.90 -11.61
C VAL A 44 -7.04 2.32 -11.82
N LYS A 45 -7.31 3.02 -10.71
CA LYS A 45 -7.54 4.45 -10.68
C LYS A 45 -6.28 5.16 -10.22
N PHE A 46 -5.92 6.22 -10.91
CA PHE A 46 -4.80 7.08 -10.56
C PHE A 46 -5.31 8.45 -10.11
N THR A 47 -4.75 8.96 -9.02
CA THR A 47 -4.94 10.32 -8.52
C THR A 47 -3.55 10.97 -8.43
N PRO A 48 -3.25 11.99 -9.24
CA PRO A 48 -1.94 12.61 -9.25
C PRO A 48 -1.64 13.28 -7.93
N LEU A 49 -0.35 13.38 -7.60
CA LEU A 49 0.13 13.99 -6.35
C LEU A 49 -0.45 15.39 -6.07
N SER A 50 -0.71 16.17 -7.13
CA SER A 50 -1.30 17.51 -7.04
C SER A 50 -2.77 17.54 -6.62
N GLU A 51 -3.49 16.42 -6.76
CA GLU A 51 -4.90 16.25 -6.38
C GLU A 51 -5.05 15.50 -5.05
N VAL A 52 -3.99 14.82 -4.61
CA VAL A 52 -3.92 14.22 -3.27
C VAL A 52 -3.87 15.38 -2.25
N LEU A 53 -4.96 15.54 -1.51
CA LEU A 53 -5.20 16.61 -0.55
C LEU A 53 -3.99 16.87 0.36
N THR A 54 -3.39 18.04 0.23
CA THR A 54 -2.47 18.65 1.21
C THR A 54 -3.26 19.36 2.32
N ASP A 55 -4.18 18.66 2.97
CA ASP A 55 -4.69 19.14 4.25
C ASP A 55 -3.67 18.69 5.30
N GLU A 56 -2.74 19.57 5.68
CA GLU A 56 -1.80 19.33 6.77
C GLU A 56 -2.59 18.92 8.04
N PRO A 57 -2.41 17.70 8.58
CA PRO A 57 -2.85 17.46 9.93
C PRO A 57 -1.88 18.16 10.87
N GLU A 58 -2.39 19.12 11.64
CA GLU A 58 -1.68 19.70 12.77
C GLU A 58 -1.07 18.59 13.63
N ALA A 59 0.21 18.76 13.95
CA ALA A 59 0.96 17.84 14.77
C ALA A 59 0.25 17.57 16.10
N SER A 60 -0.24 16.35 16.30
CA SER A 60 -0.35 15.76 17.63
C SER A 60 0.24 14.37 17.61
N VAL A 61 1.55 14.33 17.88
CA VAL A 61 2.24 13.13 18.35
C VAL A 61 1.68 12.83 19.75
N SER A 62 0.53 12.17 19.80
CA SER A 62 0.15 11.40 20.98
C SER A 62 0.80 10.04 20.83
N ALA A 63 1.87 9.82 21.58
CA ALA A 63 2.42 8.50 21.83
C ALA A 63 1.37 7.68 22.59
N GLU A 64 0.40 7.13 21.87
CA GLU A 64 -0.51 6.15 22.43
C GLU A 64 0.24 4.83 22.52
N THR A 65 0.62 4.53 23.76
CA THR A 65 1.01 3.23 24.30
C THR A 65 0.77 2.07 23.34
N LEU A 66 1.87 1.51 22.79
CA LEU A 66 1.89 0.19 22.16
C LEU A 66 1.16 -0.79 23.09
N SER A 67 -0.09 -1.10 22.77
CA SER A 67 -0.88 -2.05 23.53
C SER A 67 -0.33 -3.44 23.26
N ALA A 68 0.58 -3.87 24.12
CA ALA A 68 0.90 -5.27 24.31
C ALA A 68 -0.38 -5.94 24.84
N ARG A 69 -1.20 -6.46 23.93
CA ARG A 69 -2.23 -7.44 24.26
C ARG A 69 -1.93 -8.75 23.57
N ASP A 70 -1.83 -9.74 24.42
CA ASP A 70 -1.23 -11.06 24.27
C ASP A 70 -2.21 -12.07 23.65
N SER A 71 -1.64 -13.18 23.18
CA SER A 71 -2.26 -14.50 22.97
C SER A 71 -3.35 -14.67 21.89
N ASN A 72 -2.93 -14.65 20.62
CA ASN A 72 -3.24 -15.73 19.67
C ASN A 72 -2.11 -15.76 18.62
N LEU A 73 -1.47 -16.93 18.48
CA LEU A 73 -0.26 -17.16 17.70
C LEU A 73 -0.52 -17.23 16.18
N ASP A 74 -1.17 -16.22 15.60
CA ASP A 74 -1.03 -15.98 14.18
C ASP A 74 0.17 -15.06 13.95
N LYS A 75 1.12 -15.53 13.14
CA LYS A 75 2.42 -14.87 12.92
C LYS A 75 2.21 -13.47 12.36
N ARG A 76 2.45 -12.44 13.19
CA ARG A 76 2.91 -11.16 12.66
C ARG A 76 4.19 -11.43 11.87
N ALA A 77 4.11 -11.29 10.55
CA ALA A 77 5.25 -11.53 9.67
C ALA A 77 5.71 -10.19 9.13
N THR A 78 6.66 -9.58 9.83
CA THR A 78 7.41 -8.44 9.28
C THR A 78 8.59 -8.97 8.49
N THR A 79 8.63 -8.66 7.20
CA THR A 79 9.69 -9.07 6.29
C THR A 79 10.45 -7.84 5.82
N CYS A 80 11.76 -7.83 6.06
CA CYS A 80 12.64 -6.77 5.57
C CYS A 80 13.38 -7.26 4.31
N SER A 81 13.44 -6.42 3.28
CA SER A 81 14.12 -6.77 2.04
C SER A 81 15.64 -6.61 2.08
N GLY A 82 16.16 -5.92 3.10
CA GLY A 82 17.58 -5.51 3.19
C GLY A 82 17.96 -4.35 2.26
N ARG A 83 17.00 -3.80 1.51
CA ARG A 83 17.17 -2.62 0.64
C ARG A 83 16.65 -1.36 1.34
N PHE A 84 17.08 -0.19 0.88
CA PHE A 84 16.82 1.09 1.53
C PHE A 84 16.45 2.17 0.51
N ALA A 85 15.61 3.11 0.94
CA ALA A 85 15.32 4.32 0.19
C ALA A 85 16.53 5.24 0.14
N VAL A 86 16.78 5.78 -1.05
CA VAL A 86 17.81 6.81 -1.28
C VAL A 86 17.39 8.13 -0.64
N ASN A 87 16.10 8.46 -0.71
CA ASN A 87 15.51 9.65 -0.11
C ASN A 87 14.45 9.25 0.92
N GLN A 88 14.78 9.39 2.21
CA GLN A 88 13.84 9.09 3.29
C GLN A 88 12.64 10.05 3.29
N GLY A 89 12.80 11.30 2.86
CA GLY A 89 11.70 12.27 2.81
C GLY A 89 10.59 11.86 1.83
N ASP A 90 10.97 11.27 0.69
CA ASP A 90 10.03 10.74 -0.29
C ASP A 90 9.28 9.52 0.28
N LEU A 91 10.00 8.63 0.97
CA LEU A 91 9.41 7.46 1.64
C LEU A 91 8.42 7.85 2.75
N ASP A 92 8.77 8.84 3.58
CA ASP A 92 7.92 9.36 4.64
C ASP A 92 6.66 10.03 4.05
N THR A 93 6.82 10.74 2.93
CA THR A 93 5.71 11.36 2.20
C THR A 93 4.79 10.30 1.59
N ALA A 94 5.34 9.27 0.94
CA ALA A 94 4.57 8.16 0.39
C ALA A 94 3.78 7.43 1.50
N ASN A 95 4.39 7.17 2.65
CA ASN A 95 3.73 6.51 3.78
C ASN A 95 2.55 7.34 4.32
N ARG A 96 2.73 8.65 4.52
CA ARG A 96 1.65 9.54 4.97
C ARG A 96 0.51 9.58 3.96
N GLN A 97 0.82 9.78 2.68
CA GLN A 97 -0.21 9.84 1.66
C GLN A 97 -0.95 8.53 1.47
N LEU A 98 -0.28 7.39 1.60
CA LEU A 98 -0.96 6.09 1.56
C LEU A 98 -2.03 6.02 2.66
N ARG A 99 -1.67 6.39 3.88
CA ARG A 99 -2.59 6.42 5.03
C ARG A 99 -3.75 7.37 4.78
N ASP A 100 -3.46 8.60 4.39
CA ASP A 100 -4.47 9.65 4.25
C ASP A 100 -5.44 9.34 3.11
N ASN A 101 -4.94 8.87 1.96
CA ASN A 101 -5.77 8.47 0.81
C ASN A 101 -6.62 7.23 1.12
N ALA A 102 -6.05 6.20 1.75
CA ALA A 102 -6.79 4.99 2.08
C ALA A 102 -7.99 5.28 3.00
N VAL A 103 -7.85 6.22 3.93
CA VAL A 103 -8.93 6.63 4.85
C VAL A 103 -9.95 7.52 4.14
N ASN A 104 -9.49 8.49 3.33
CA ASN A 104 -10.37 9.42 2.62
C ASN A 104 -11.26 8.73 1.57
N MET A 105 -10.83 7.58 1.05
CA MET A 105 -11.63 6.77 0.12
C MET A 105 -12.63 5.83 0.81
N GLY A 106 -12.65 5.83 2.15
CA GLY A 106 -13.64 5.15 2.97
C GLY A 106 -13.60 3.63 2.90
N ALA A 107 -14.70 3.01 3.35
CA ALA A 107 -14.81 1.55 3.52
C ALA A 107 -14.59 0.75 2.23
N SER A 108 -14.69 1.37 1.06
CA SER A 108 -14.46 0.72 -0.24
C SER A 108 -13.04 0.18 -0.39
N GLN A 109 -12.04 0.84 0.19
CA GLN A 109 -10.66 0.36 0.16
C GLN A 109 -10.40 -0.79 1.11
N GLY A 110 -11.33 -1.05 2.02
CA GLY A 110 -11.30 -2.18 2.92
C GLY A 110 -11.84 -3.47 2.32
N ALA A 111 -12.49 -3.43 1.15
CA ALA A 111 -13.06 -4.65 0.58
C ALA A 111 -11.97 -5.64 0.12
N TRP A 112 -12.34 -6.93 0.10
CA TRP A 112 -11.51 -7.98 -0.49
C TRP A 112 -11.05 -7.56 -1.89
N GLY A 113 -9.77 -7.77 -2.20
CA GLY A 113 -9.23 -7.42 -3.52
C GLY A 113 -9.12 -5.91 -3.76
N HIS A 114 -8.98 -5.10 -2.72
CA HIS A 114 -8.58 -3.71 -2.88
C HIS A 114 -7.12 -3.50 -2.50
N TRP A 115 -6.33 -3.05 -3.47
CA TRP A 115 -4.92 -2.70 -3.25
C TRP A 115 -4.74 -1.21 -3.51
N GLY A 116 -3.82 -0.60 -2.78
CA GLY A 116 -3.48 0.79 -2.98
C GLY A 116 -2.00 1.03 -2.79
N TRP A 117 -1.43 1.92 -3.59
CA TRP A 117 -0.04 2.31 -3.47
C TRP A 117 0.17 3.77 -3.83
N VAL A 118 1.20 4.37 -3.24
CA VAL A 118 1.66 5.73 -3.53
C VAL A 118 3.08 5.65 -4.06
N HIS A 119 3.35 6.35 -5.15
CA HIS A 119 4.68 6.60 -5.66
C HIS A 119 5.10 8.05 -5.41
N ILE A 120 6.28 8.23 -4.80
CA ILE A 120 6.96 9.54 -4.68
C ILE A 120 8.43 9.31 -5.01
N GLY A 121 8.94 9.93 -6.08
CA GLY A 121 10.27 9.63 -6.58
C GLY A 121 10.49 8.13 -6.75
N ASP A 122 11.60 7.58 -6.27
CA ASP A 122 11.88 6.14 -6.36
C ASP A 122 11.23 5.31 -5.24
N SER A 123 10.43 5.91 -4.35
CA SER A 123 9.83 5.22 -3.22
C SER A 123 8.35 4.89 -3.45
N THR A 124 7.95 3.72 -2.95
CA THR A 124 6.58 3.21 -3.00
C THR A 124 6.12 2.83 -1.61
N ALA A 125 4.96 3.30 -1.18
CA ALA A 125 4.25 2.78 -0.01
C ALA A 125 2.98 2.07 -0.50
N TYR A 126 2.59 0.95 0.11
CA TYR A 126 1.45 0.17 -0.37
C TYR A 126 0.67 -0.53 0.76
N PHE A 127 -0.57 -0.89 0.46
CA PHE A 127 -1.35 -1.86 1.19
C PHE A 127 -2.00 -2.87 0.24
N CYS A 128 -2.19 -4.10 0.74
CA CYS A 128 -2.78 -5.20 0.00
C CYS A 128 -3.81 -5.90 0.89
N ASN A 129 -5.09 -5.75 0.58
CA ASN A 129 -6.14 -6.53 1.21
C ASN A 129 -6.26 -7.89 0.53
N TYR A 130 -6.01 -8.96 1.29
CA TYR A 130 -6.30 -10.33 0.88
C TYR A 130 -7.63 -10.83 1.45
N GLU A 131 -8.16 -10.13 2.46
CA GLU A 131 -9.52 -10.25 2.98
C GLU A 131 -10.14 -8.86 3.18
N THR A 132 -11.44 -8.80 3.41
CA THR A 132 -12.10 -7.54 3.76
C THR A 132 -11.58 -7.03 5.11
N ASN A 133 -10.97 -5.85 5.15
CA ASN A 133 -10.48 -5.16 6.34
C ASN A 133 -11.19 -3.82 6.56
N VAL A 134 -11.09 -3.26 7.77
CA VAL A 134 -11.45 -1.86 8.01
C VAL A 134 -10.15 -1.05 8.02
N LEU A 135 -9.85 -0.37 6.92
CA LEU A 135 -8.66 0.48 6.85
C LEU A 135 -8.89 1.75 7.66
N THR A 136 -8.06 1.93 8.69
CA THR A 136 -8.05 3.15 9.52
C THR A 136 -6.66 3.78 9.47
N ALA A 137 -6.59 5.09 9.72
CA ALA A 137 -5.30 5.79 9.82
C ALA A 137 -4.39 5.15 10.87
N GLY A 138 -4.98 4.74 12.01
CA GLY A 138 -4.28 4.05 13.09
C GLY A 138 -3.72 2.71 12.66
N LEU A 139 -4.51 1.85 12.02
CA LEU A 139 -4.06 0.52 11.57
C LEU A 139 -2.88 0.63 10.59
N LEU A 140 -2.98 1.51 9.60
CA LEU A 140 -1.92 1.71 8.61
C LEU A 140 -0.66 2.31 9.25
N SER A 141 -0.82 3.30 10.14
CA SER A 141 0.30 3.91 10.87
C SER A 141 1.01 2.88 11.76
N ASP A 142 0.26 2.04 12.46
CA ASP A 142 0.82 0.99 13.33
C ASP A 142 1.64 -0.02 12.54
N MET A 143 1.14 -0.45 11.38
CA MET A 143 1.87 -1.38 10.51
C MET A 143 3.13 -0.74 9.94
N GLN A 144 3.05 0.52 9.48
CA GLN A 144 4.22 1.29 9.03
C GLN A 144 5.25 1.51 10.16
N ALA A 145 4.80 1.73 11.40
CA ALA A 145 5.68 1.86 12.56
C ALA A 145 6.42 0.55 12.87
N ILE A 146 5.75 -0.60 12.73
CA ILE A 146 6.40 -1.91 12.85
C ILE A 146 7.47 -2.08 11.75
N VAL A 147 7.16 -1.78 10.48
CA VAL A 147 8.14 -1.84 9.40
C VAL A 147 9.32 -0.90 9.67
N THR A 148 9.07 0.32 10.14
CA THR A 148 10.11 1.29 10.54
C THR A 148 11.00 0.76 11.65
N SER A 149 10.41 0.16 12.69
CA SER A 149 11.15 -0.38 13.83
C SER A 149 12.00 -1.60 13.45
N LYS A 150 11.48 -2.49 12.58
CA LYS A 150 12.15 -3.75 12.22
C LYS A 150 13.11 -3.61 11.05
N CYS A 151 12.75 -2.80 10.06
CA CYS A 151 13.50 -2.66 8.81
C CYS A 151 14.32 -1.37 8.74
N THR A 152 14.40 -0.58 9.82
CA THR A 152 15.00 0.77 9.90
C THR A 152 14.15 1.86 9.24
N PRO A 153 14.30 3.16 9.58
CA PRO A 153 13.48 4.23 8.99
C PRO A 153 13.47 4.27 7.46
N ALA A 154 14.63 4.11 6.82
CA ALA A 154 14.74 4.12 5.36
C ALA A 154 14.56 2.73 4.72
N GLY A 155 14.46 1.65 5.49
CA GLY A 155 14.48 0.31 4.91
C GLY A 155 13.14 -0.18 4.40
N TYR A 156 13.20 -0.93 3.30
CA TYR A 156 12.06 -1.52 2.62
C TYR A 156 11.66 -2.87 3.21
N GLY A 157 10.36 -3.13 3.20
CA GLY A 157 9.75 -4.31 3.80
C GLY A 157 8.25 -4.14 3.97
N TYR A 158 7.61 -5.14 4.57
CA TYR A 158 6.18 -5.10 4.88
C TYR A 158 5.90 -5.78 6.21
N ASP A 159 4.79 -5.38 6.84
CA ASP A 159 4.13 -6.10 7.92
C ASP A 159 2.88 -6.76 7.33
N ARG A 160 2.75 -8.09 7.47
CA ARG A 160 1.51 -8.81 7.14
C ARG A 160 0.86 -9.33 8.40
N ARG A 161 -0.45 -9.11 8.52
CA ARG A 161 -1.29 -9.54 9.62
C ARG A 161 -2.44 -10.38 9.07
N ALA A 162 -2.52 -11.62 9.49
CA ALA A 162 -3.65 -12.51 9.24
C ALA A 162 -4.39 -12.77 10.57
N HIS A 163 -5.69 -12.53 10.58
CA HIS A 163 -6.67 -12.68 11.65
C HIS A 163 -6.23 -12.15 13.02
N CYS A 164 -5.49 -11.04 13.05
CA CYS A 164 -4.99 -10.48 14.29
C CYS A 164 -4.77 -8.97 14.21
N CYS A 165 -4.73 -8.35 15.40
CA CYS A 165 -4.21 -6.98 15.57
C CYS A 165 -4.92 -5.94 14.69
N GLY A 166 -6.24 -6.08 14.55
CA GLY A 166 -7.09 -5.16 13.80
C GLY A 166 -7.20 -5.45 12.29
N ALA A 167 -6.62 -6.54 11.78
CA ALA A 167 -6.72 -6.96 10.38
C ALA A 167 -7.14 -8.43 10.26
N ASN A 168 -7.93 -8.72 9.21
CA ASN A 168 -8.34 -10.06 8.77
C ASN A 168 -7.26 -10.68 7.88
N ASP A 169 -6.85 -10.03 6.79
CA ASP A 169 -5.60 -10.35 6.09
C ASP A 169 -5.16 -9.13 5.30
N LEU A 170 -4.12 -8.46 5.81
CA LEU A 170 -3.62 -7.19 5.31
C LEU A 170 -2.10 -7.20 5.31
N ALA A 171 -1.50 -6.81 4.20
CA ALA A 171 -0.09 -6.39 4.16
C ALA A 171 -0.01 -4.88 3.99
N VAL A 172 0.84 -4.23 4.77
CA VAL A 172 1.22 -2.83 4.58
C VAL A 172 2.73 -2.76 4.53
N GLY A 173 3.26 -2.09 3.53
CA GLY A 173 4.69 -2.08 3.31
C GLY A 173 5.16 -0.90 2.50
N ARG A 174 6.46 -0.94 2.23
CA ARG A 174 7.15 0.06 1.44
C ARG A 174 8.33 -0.57 0.70
N THR A 175 8.53 -0.12 -0.53
CA THR A 175 9.57 -0.61 -1.42
C THR A 175 10.04 0.51 -2.35
N PHE A 176 10.87 0.19 -3.35
CA PHE A 176 11.20 1.10 -4.44
C PHE A 176 10.30 0.84 -5.65
N ARG A 177 10.19 1.85 -6.49
CA ARG A 177 9.43 1.79 -7.73
C ARG A 177 9.87 0.63 -8.62
N GLY A 178 8.91 -0.14 -9.13
CA GLY A 178 9.16 -1.28 -10.01
C GLY A 178 9.61 -2.57 -9.31
N ASP A 179 9.67 -2.59 -7.97
CA ASP A 179 9.84 -3.80 -7.18
C ASP A 179 8.53 -4.59 -7.07
N GLU A 180 8.62 -5.81 -6.52
CA GLU A 180 7.47 -6.68 -6.32
C GLU A 180 6.73 -6.39 -5.00
N PHE A 181 5.41 -6.20 -5.06
CA PHE A 181 4.57 -6.02 -3.86
C PHE A 181 3.14 -6.57 -4.05
N CYS A 182 2.43 -6.89 -2.97
CA CYS A 182 1.13 -7.59 -2.97
C CYS A 182 1.10 -9.02 -3.55
N ALA A 183 1.89 -9.33 -4.56
CA ALA A 183 2.02 -10.67 -5.13
C ALA A 183 3.39 -10.84 -5.80
N SER A 184 3.84 -12.08 -5.95
CA SER A 184 5.06 -12.34 -6.71
C SER A 184 4.92 -11.81 -8.14
N GLY A 185 5.89 -11.01 -8.56
CA GLY A 185 5.92 -10.41 -9.90
C GLY A 185 5.05 -9.17 -10.11
N PHE A 186 4.22 -8.72 -9.15
CA PHE A 186 3.45 -7.48 -9.30
C PHE A 186 4.38 -6.28 -9.19
N ARG A 187 4.55 -5.55 -10.29
CA ARG A 187 5.39 -4.36 -10.34
C ARG A 187 4.51 -3.15 -10.51
N GLY A 188 4.47 -2.32 -9.48
CA GLY A 188 3.83 -1.00 -9.49
C GLY A 188 4.81 0.12 -9.76
#